data_AF-W7Z1C7-F1
#
_entry.id   AF-W7Z1C7-F1
#
_cell.length_a   1.000
_cell.length_b   1.000
_cell.length_c   1.000
_cell.angle_alpha   90.00
_cell.angle_beta   90.00
_cell.angle_gamma   90.00
#
_symmetry.space_group_name_H-M   'P 1'
#
loop_
_entity.id
_entity.type
_entity.pdbx_description
1 polymer ?
#
loop_
_entity_poly.entity_id
_entity_poly.type
_entity_poly.pdbx_seq_one_letter_code
_entity_poly.pdbx_strand_id
1 'polypeptide(L)'
;MTMMNMISTASRTGIQSAWMIWEGIFDQITKLRSISVTQYGICKLVIKKHRGRTMTCADGCMIHAGDWVGELHLDNRMVLELSRTNGPERTALMTARMLRKSLEQISNEAEHNPELRTLQALSGITLLHRGIIHGLGFELHPIKSKWLRRWMTFYLRFLLRVLNPVGKQRVKQNTAKLVPMMLLMSRESLIHRYRKEVML
;
A
#
# COMPACT_ATOMS: atom_id res chain seq x y z
N MET A 1 -42.19 2.38 -11.11
CA MET A 1 -40.97 2.78 -10.36
C MET A 1 -40.31 1.50 -9.86
N THR A 2 -39.34 1.01 -10.63
CA THR A 2 -39.10 -0.42 -10.86
C THR A 2 -38.10 -1.02 -9.85
N MET A 3 -38.28 -2.31 -9.49
CA MET A 3 -37.44 -3.13 -8.59
C MET A 3 -35.92 -3.07 -8.87
N MET A 4 -35.50 -2.51 -10.00
CA MET A 4 -34.12 -2.30 -10.41
C MET A 4 -33.34 -1.30 -9.54
N ASN A 5 -34.02 -0.36 -8.87
CA ASN A 5 -33.35 0.59 -7.96
C ASN A 5 -33.01 -0.02 -6.58
N MET A 6 -33.81 -0.96 -6.05
CA MET A 6 -33.57 -1.56 -4.73
C MET A 6 -32.38 -2.52 -4.71
N ILE A 7 -32.09 -3.21 -5.83
CA ILE A 7 -30.92 -4.09 -5.97
C ILE A 7 -29.62 -3.26 -5.98
N SER A 8 -29.68 -2.00 -6.40
CA SER A 8 -28.52 -1.09 -6.48
C SER A 8 -28.10 -0.51 -5.11
N THR A 9 -29.04 -0.33 -4.19
CA THR A 9 -28.80 0.21 -2.84
C THR A 9 -28.45 -0.91 -1.85
N ALA A 10 -29.18 -2.03 -1.87
CA ALA A 10 -28.88 -3.18 -1.01
C ALA A 10 -27.48 -3.77 -1.27
N SER A 11 -27.02 -3.79 -2.52
CA SER A 11 -25.67 -4.21 -2.88
C SER A 11 -24.57 -3.22 -2.46
N ARG A 12 -24.88 -1.92 -2.36
CA ARG A 12 -23.93 -0.92 -1.82
C ARG A 12 -23.74 -1.08 -0.32
N THR A 13 -24.81 -1.31 0.43
CA THR A 13 -24.76 -1.49 1.89
C THR A 13 -24.04 -2.78 2.29
N GLY A 14 -24.33 -3.91 1.61
CA GLY A 14 -23.65 -5.18 1.90
C GLY A 14 -22.15 -5.16 1.60
N ILE A 15 -21.73 -4.48 0.53
CA ILE A 15 -20.31 -4.32 0.18
C ILE A 15 -19.59 -3.41 1.18
N GLN A 16 -20.25 -2.37 1.68
CA GLN A 16 -19.70 -1.48 2.72
C GLN A 16 -19.60 -2.17 4.09
N SER A 17 -20.57 -2.99 4.47
CA SER A 17 -20.49 -3.75 5.72
C SER A 17 -19.37 -4.81 5.67
N ALA A 18 -19.26 -5.54 4.55
CA ALA A 18 -18.15 -6.48 4.34
C ALA A 18 -16.78 -5.77 4.33
N TRP A 19 -16.74 -4.52 3.84
CA TRP A 19 -15.57 -3.66 3.88
C TRP A 19 -15.16 -3.27 5.30
N MET A 20 -16.11 -2.81 6.13
CA MET A 20 -15.83 -2.44 7.52
C MET A 20 -15.37 -3.65 8.35
N ILE A 21 -15.97 -4.82 8.12
CA ILE A 21 -15.53 -6.08 8.73
C ILE A 21 -14.10 -6.43 8.29
N TRP A 22 -13.79 -6.24 7.01
CA TRP A 22 -12.45 -6.45 6.49
C TRP A 22 -11.42 -5.48 7.08
N GLU A 23 -11.75 -4.19 7.22
CA GLU A 23 -10.86 -3.21 7.88
C GLU A 23 -10.55 -3.64 9.32
N GLY A 24 -11.56 -4.10 10.07
CA GLY A 24 -11.36 -4.62 11.42
C GLY A 24 -10.44 -5.84 11.46
N ILE A 25 -10.63 -6.80 10.55
CA ILE A 25 -9.78 -8.01 10.45
C ILE A 25 -8.35 -7.63 10.06
N PHE A 26 -8.19 -6.73 9.09
CA PHE A 26 -6.88 -6.31 8.60
C PHE A 26 -6.10 -5.53 9.67
N ASP A 27 -6.75 -4.56 10.33
CA ASP A 27 -6.15 -3.81 11.43
C ASP A 27 -5.81 -4.72 12.62
N GLN A 28 -6.60 -5.77 12.88
CA GLN A 28 -6.28 -6.74 13.92
C GLN A 28 -5.08 -7.62 13.54
N ILE A 29 -5.01 -8.10 12.30
CA ILE A 29 -3.89 -8.92 11.81
C ILE A 29 -2.58 -8.12 11.75
N THR A 30 -2.63 -6.85 11.35
CA THR A 30 -1.44 -5.99 11.31
C THR A 30 -0.93 -5.73 12.71
N LYS A 31 -1.78 -5.31 13.64
CA LYS A 31 -1.43 -5.10 15.06
C LYS A 31 -0.81 -6.33 15.71
N LEU A 32 -1.37 -7.51 15.47
CA LEU A 32 -0.83 -8.77 16.02
C LEU A 32 0.53 -9.17 15.46
N ARG A 33 0.93 -8.62 14.31
CA ARG A 33 2.19 -8.97 13.62
C ARG A 33 3.23 -7.86 13.64
N SER A 34 2.95 -6.76 14.35
CA SER A 34 3.77 -5.56 14.38
C SER A 34 4.12 -5.17 15.80
N ILE A 35 5.27 -4.50 15.96
CA ILE A 35 5.60 -3.81 17.22
C ILE A 35 4.95 -2.44 17.30
N SER A 36 4.76 -1.76 16.16
CA SER A 36 4.04 -0.50 16.09
C SER A 36 3.33 -0.30 14.76
N VAL A 37 2.33 0.59 14.79
CA VAL A 37 1.59 1.05 13.62
C VAL A 37 1.44 2.57 13.73
N THR A 38 2.01 3.31 12.79
CA THR A 38 2.01 4.79 12.81
C THR A 38 1.40 5.34 11.52
N GLN A 39 0.53 6.34 11.63
CA GLN A 39 -0.08 7.00 10.47
C GLN A 39 0.81 8.12 9.96
N TYR A 40 1.09 8.11 8.66
CA TYR A 40 1.78 9.17 7.92
C TYR A 40 0.94 9.56 6.69
N GLY A 41 0.16 10.63 6.78
CA GLY A 41 -0.69 11.09 5.68
C GLY A 41 -1.64 9.99 5.18
N ILE A 42 -1.50 9.59 3.91
CA ILE A 42 -2.33 8.53 3.29
C ILE A 42 -1.84 7.10 3.58
N CYS A 43 -0.84 6.92 4.45
CA CYS A 43 -0.22 5.62 4.71
C CYS A 43 -0.22 5.28 6.19
N LYS A 44 -0.41 4.00 6.49
CA LYS A 44 -0.02 3.37 7.74
C LYS A 44 1.34 2.69 7.53
N LEU A 45 2.29 2.98 8.41
CA LEU A 45 3.56 2.28 8.50
C LEU A 45 3.47 1.24 9.60
N VAL A 46 3.64 -0.04 9.26
CA VAL A 46 3.57 -1.17 10.17
C VAL A 46 4.98 -1.73 10.37
N ILE A 47 5.53 -1.60 11.57
CA ILE A 47 6.90 -2.06 11.86
C ILE A 47 6.87 -3.51 12.31
N LYS A 48 7.60 -4.37 11.62
CA LYS A 48 7.57 -5.82 11.82
C LYS A 48 8.89 -6.47 11.43
N LYS A 49 9.09 -7.71 11.88
CA LYS A 49 10.19 -8.54 11.43
C LYS A 49 9.96 -9.09 10.02
N HIS A 50 10.98 -9.00 9.17
CA HIS A 50 11.01 -9.74 7.91
C HIS A 50 11.07 -11.24 8.22
N ARG A 51 10.18 -12.03 7.59
CA ARG A 51 10.12 -13.49 7.76
C ARG A 51 10.38 -14.25 6.45
N GLY A 52 10.67 -13.52 5.38
CA GLY A 52 10.87 -14.09 4.06
C GLY A 52 12.30 -14.54 3.82
N ARG A 53 12.58 -14.98 2.59
CA ARG A 53 13.95 -15.17 2.11
C ARG A 53 14.69 -13.85 2.11
N THR A 54 16.02 -13.91 2.20
CA THR A 54 16.86 -12.71 2.06
C THR A 54 16.54 -11.99 0.76
N MET A 55 16.44 -10.67 0.86
CA MET A 55 16.23 -9.76 -0.25
C MET A 55 17.41 -8.80 -0.33
N THR A 56 17.74 -8.36 -1.55
CA THR A 56 18.79 -7.38 -1.79
C THR A 56 18.16 -6.20 -2.52
N CYS A 57 18.29 -5.02 -1.94
CA CYS A 57 17.94 -3.75 -2.55
C CYS A 57 18.96 -3.40 -3.64
N ALA A 58 18.59 -2.51 -4.56
CA ALA A 58 19.42 -2.08 -5.68
C ALA A 58 20.69 -1.35 -5.22
N ASP A 59 20.68 -0.75 -4.03
CA ASP A 59 21.84 -0.13 -3.39
C ASP A 59 22.73 -1.12 -2.60
N GLY A 60 22.45 -2.42 -2.70
CA GLY A 60 23.23 -3.48 -2.04
C GLY A 60 22.79 -3.80 -0.62
N CYS A 61 21.84 -3.06 -0.05
CA CYS A 61 21.28 -3.35 1.27
C CYS A 61 20.63 -4.75 1.29
N MET A 62 21.04 -5.60 2.22
CA MET A 62 20.46 -6.94 2.40
C MET A 62 19.46 -6.95 3.56
N ILE A 63 18.34 -7.63 3.35
CA ILE A 63 17.27 -7.79 4.35
C ILE A 63 17.14 -9.27 4.65
N HIS A 64 17.60 -9.67 5.84
CA HIS A 64 17.58 -11.03 6.35
C HIS A 64 16.32 -11.32 7.16
N ALA A 65 16.01 -12.60 7.34
CA ALA A 65 14.94 -13.00 8.24
C ALA A 65 15.29 -12.54 9.67
N GLY A 66 14.37 -11.84 10.32
CA GLY A 66 14.60 -11.23 11.63
C GLY A 66 15.04 -9.77 11.57
N ASP A 67 15.26 -9.17 10.40
CA ASP A 67 15.48 -7.73 10.30
C ASP A 67 14.17 -6.95 10.45
N TRP A 68 14.25 -5.71 10.93
CA TRP A 68 13.08 -4.83 11.02
C TRP A 68 12.79 -4.19 9.67
N VAL A 69 11.53 -4.25 9.24
CA VAL A 69 11.04 -3.60 8.02
C VAL A 69 9.77 -2.83 8.32
N GLY A 70 9.59 -1.71 7.61
CA GLY A 70 8.37 -0.92 7.63
C GLY A 70 7.46 -1.33 6.49
N GLU A 71 6.35 -2.02 6.76
CA GLU A 71 5.36 -2.35 5.74
C GLU A 71 4.38 -1.18 5.54
N LEU A 72 4.34 -0.65 4.32
CA LEU A 72 3.47 0.45 3.92
C LEU A 72 2.11 -0.08 3.49
N HIS A 73 1.06 0.49 4.08
CA HIS A 73 -0.31 0.27 3.68
C HIS A 73 -0.98 1.60 3.35
N LEU A 74 -1.61 1.71 2.18
CA LEU A 74 -2.46 2.86 1.88
C LEU A 74 -3.69 2.84 2.78
N ASP A 75 -4.06 4.01 3.28
CA ASP A 75 -5.32 4.22 3.96
C ASP A 75 -6.45 4.16 2.93
N ASN A 76 -7.12 3.02 2.95
CA ASN A 76 -8.18 2.73 2.00
C ASN A 76 -9.41 3.65 2.17
N ARG A 77 -9.63 4.24 3.36
CA ARG A 77 -10.73 5.21 3.57
C ARG A 77 -10.44 6.48 2.81
N MET A 78 -9.23 7.01 2.95
CA MET A 78 -8.79 8.20 2.23
C MET A 78 -8.80 7.97 0.71
N VAL A 79 -8.33 6.80 0.24
CA VAL A 79 -8.40 6.44 -1.19
C VAL A 79 -9.85 6.36 -1.69
N LEU A 80 -10.76 5.80 -0.89
CA LEU A 80 -12.19 5.70 -1.21
C LEU A 80 -12.87 7.07 -1.24
N GLU A 81 -12.52 7.98 -0.34
CA GLU A 81 -13.03 9.36 -0.35
C GLU A 81 -12.60 10.10 -1.61
N LEU A 82 -11.33 9.94 -2.01
CA LEU A 82 -10.83 10.48 -3.27
C LEU A 82 -11.53 9.88 -4.49
N SER A 83 -11.88 8.59 -4.47
CA SER A 83 -12.56 7.93 -5.60
C SER A 83 -14.05 8.28 -5.72
N ARG A 84 -14.69 8.72 -4.64
CA ARG A 84 -16.10 9.16 -4.66
C ARG A 84 -16.29 10.48 -5.40
N THR A 85 -15.31 11.37 -5.32
CA THR A 85 -15.38 12.74 -5.85
C THR A 85 -14.56 12.94 -7.13
N ASN A 86 -13.73 11.97 -7.52
CA ASN A 86 -12.85 12.08 -8.68
C ASN A 86 -12.91 10.86 -9.60
N GLY A 87 -12.59 11.06 -10.87
CA GLY A 87 -12.36 9.95 -11.80
C GLY A 87 -11.06 9.18 -11.48
N PRO A 88 -10.92 7.93 -11.96
CA PRO A 88 -9.82 7.03 -11.56
C PRO A 88 -8.41 7.58 -11.76
N GLU A 89 -8.18 8.34 -12.83
CA GLU A 89 -6.86 8.90 -13.16
C GLU A 89 -6.48 10.02 -12.18
N ARG A 90 -7.43 10.90 -11.87
CA ARG A 90 -7.23 11.96 -10.86
C ARG A 90 -7.07 11.38 -9.47
N THR A 91 -7.85 10.35 -9.11
CA THR A 91 -7.66 9.61 -7.85
C THR A 91 -6.25 9.03 -7.76
N ALA A 92 -5.78 8.32 -8.80
CA ALA A 92 -4.44 7.73 -8.79
C ALA A 92 -3.34 8.80 -8.66
N LEU A 93 -3.45 9.91 -9.38
CA LEU A 93 -2.51 11.04 -9.29
C LEU A 93 -2.50 11.66 -7.89
N MET A 94 -3.67 11.89 -7.29
CA MET A 94 -3.79 12.44 -5.94
C MET A 94 -3.22 11.47 -4.90
N THR A 95 -3.52 10.18 -5.00
CA THR A 95 -2.95 9.15 -4.14
C THR A 95 -1.42 9.12 -4.25
N ALA A 96 -0.86 9.20 -5.46
CA ALA A 96 0.60 9.24 -5.65
C ALA A 96 1.24 10.48 -5.01
N ARG A 97 0.61 11.65 -5.15
CA ARG A 97 1.07 12.90 -4.51
C ARG A 97 1.01 12.82 -2.99
N MET A 98 -0.05 12.25 -2.43
CA MET A 98 -0.19 12.09 -0.99
C MET A 98 0.78 11.04 -0.45
N LEU A 99 1.00 9.94 -1.17
CA LEU A 99 2.01 8.93 -0.83
C LEU A 99 3.42 9.54 -0.85
N ARG A 100 3.75 10.39 -1.82
CA ARG A 100 5.01 11.14 -1.81
C ARG A 100 5.18 11.95 -0.52
N LYS A 101 4.16 12.72 -0.12
CA LYS A 101 4.19 13.48 1.15
C LYS A 101 4.35 12.57 2.38
N SER A 102 3.68 11.42 2.39
CA SER A 102 3.87 10.41 3.43
C SER A 102 5.32 9.91 3.49
N LEU A 103 5.96 9.67 2.34
CA LEU A 103 7.36 9.22 2.29
C LEU A 103 8.34 10.31 2.75
N GLU A 104 8.06 11.58 2.47
CA GLU A 104 8.83 12.71 3.04
C GLU A 104 8.74 12.73 4.57
N GLN A 105 7.55 12.52 5.14
CA GLN A 105 7.37 12.43 6.59
C GLN A 105 8.11 11.23 7.18
N ILE A 106 7.98 10.04 6.56
CA ILE A 106 8.66 8.82 7.02
C ILE A 106 10.18 8.97 6.90
N SER A 107 10.69 9.63 5.86
CA SER A 107 12.11 9.92 5.69
C SER A 107 12.64 10.77 6.84
N ASN A 108 11.94 11.84 7.21
CA ASN A 108 12.30 12.67 8.34
C ASN A 108 12.32 11.87 9.66
N GLU A 109 11.30 11.04 9.90
CA GLU A 109 11.26 10.19 11.09
C GLU A 109 12.34 9.10 11.06
N ALA A 110 12.71 8.55 9.90
CA ALA A 110 13.80 7.57 9.79
C ALA A 110 15.17 8.12 10.21
N GLU A 111 15.34 9.45 10.20
CA GLU A 111 16.53 10.14 10.70
C GLU A 111 16.46 10.42 12.21
N HIS A 112 15.28 10.66 12.78
CA HIS A 112 15.14 11.19 14.15
C HIS A 112 14.51 10.24 15.16
N ASN A 113 13.63 9.34 14.70
CA ASN A 113 12.86 8.43 15.55
C ASN A 113 13.65 7.13 15.79
N PRO A 114 13.95 6.76 17.06
CA PRO A 114 14.71 5.56 17.39
C PRO A 114 14.12 4.27 16.81
N GLU A 115 12.79 4.17 16.71
CA GLU A 115 12.15 2.98 16.19
C GLU A 115 12.41 2.84 14.68
N LEU A 116 12.24 3.94 13.92
CA LEU A 116 12.42 3.92 12.46
C LEU A 116 13.91 3.88 12.06
N ARG A 117 14.83 4.31 12.93
CA ARG A 117 16.27 4.17 12.72
C ARG A 117 16.72 2.70 12.60
N THR A 118 15.97 1.77 13.19
CA THR A 118 16.28 0.33 13.13
C THR A 118 15.77 -0.36 11.86
N LEU A 119 15.00 0.33 11.02
CA LEU A 119 14.46 -0.26 9.81
C LEU A 119 15.56 -0.49 8.78
N GLN A 120 15.60 -1.69 8.23
CA GLN A 120 16.45 -2.02 7.09
C GLN A 120 15.87 -1.44 5.79
N ALA A 121 14.54 -1.47 5.66
CA ALA A 121 13.83 -1.05 4.46
C ALA A 121 12.36 -0.75 4.72
N LEU A 122 11.78 0.05 3.82
CA LEU A 122 10.34 0.07 3.57
C LEU A 122 9.97 -1.04 2.57
N SER A 123 8.81 -1.65 2.81
CA SER A 123 8.24 -2.69 1.95
C SER A 123 6.75 -2.51 1.79
N GLY A 124 6.15 -3.21 0.83
CA GLY A 124 4.69 -3.27 0.68
C GLY A 124 4.31 -4.19 -0.47
N ILE A 125 3.03 -4.55 -0.58
CA ILE A 125 2.54 -5.33 -1.73
C ILE A 125 1.41 -4.56 -2.39
N THR A 126 1.49 -4.37 -3.71
CA THR A 126 0.50 -3.60 -4.45
C THR A 126 0.21 -4.18 -5.84
N LEU A 127 -1.02 -3.98 -6.31
CA LEU A 127 -1.41 -4.14 -7.72
C LEU A 127 -1.19 -2.86 -8.53
N LEU A 128 -1.00 -1.72 -7.86
CA LEU A 128 -1.02 -0.38 -8.46
C LEU A 128 0.40 0.09 -8.82
N HIS A 129 1.31 -0.87 -8.98
CA HIS A 129 2.72 -0.62 -9.24
C HIS A 129 3.02 0.03 -10.60
N ARG A 130 2.04 0.08 -11.52
CA ARG A 130 2.17 0.76 -12.82
C ARG A 130 1.59 2.18 -12.84
N GLY A 131 1.00 2.64 -11.72
CA GLY A 131 0.34 3.95 -11.67
C GLY A 131 0.83 4.81 -10.51
N ILE A 132 0.71 4.30 -9.27
CA ILE A 132 0.87 5.14 -8.06
C ILE A 132 2.34 5.32 -7.66
N ILE A 133 3.18 4.31 -7.91
CA ILE A 133 4.54 4.27 -7.37
C ILE A 133 5.60 4.89 -8.29
N HIS A 134 5.22 5.24 -9.52
CA HIS A 134 6.18 5.71 -10.52
C HIS A 134 6.85 7.00 -10.03
N GLY A 135 8.18 7.05 -10.06
CA GLY A 135 8.96 8.19 -9.57
C GLY A 135 8.97 8.35 -8.04
N LEU A 136 8.53 7.34 -7.29
CA LEU A 136 8.70 7.29 -5.82
C LEU A 136 9.96 6.54 -5.39
N GLY A 137 10.69 5.90 -6.32
CA GLY A 137 11.95 5.23 -6.03
C GLY A 137 11.82 3.83 -5.43
N PHE A 138 10.64 3.23 -5.45
CA PHE A 138 10.49 1.82 -5.09
C PHE A 138 11.04 0.91 -6.17
N GLU A 139 11.75 -0.12 -5.73
CA GLU A 139 12.08 -1.29 -6.52
C GLU A 139 10.87 -2.22 -6.60
N LEU A 140 10.79 -2.97 -7.71
CA LEU A 140 9.73 -3.95 -7.95
C LEU A 140 10.26 -5.37 -7.92
N HIS A 141 9.91 -6.09 -6.87
CA HIS A 141 10.29 -7.48 -6.67
C HIS A 141 9.09 -8.40 -6.93
N PRO A 142 9.22 -9.41 -7.82
CA PRO A 142 8.18 -10.42 -7.99
C PRO A 142 7.96 -11.23 -6.72
N ILE A 143 6.70 -11.50 -6.38
CA ILE A 143 6.39 -12.42 -5.28
C ILE A 143 6.77 -13.85 -5.70
N LYS A 144 7.86 -14.37 -5.14
CA LYS A 144 8.42 -15.69 -5.48
C LYS A 144 7.49 -16.86 -5.08
N SER A 145 6.79 -16.74 -3.96
CA SER A 145 5.83 -17.77 -3.52
C SER A 145 4.56 -17.75 -4.40
N LYS A 146 4.33 -18.85 -5.14
CA LYS A 146 3.15 -19.01 -6.01
C LYS A 146 1.83 -18.90 -5.22
N TRP A 147 1.78 -19.52 -4.05
CA TRP A 147 0.62 -19.49 -3.15
C TRP A 147 0.36 -18.07 -2.66
N LEU A 148 1.37 -17.39 -2.10
CA LEU A 148 1.22 -16.02 -1.61
C LEU A 148 0.79 -15.07 -2.74
N ARG A 149 1.40 -15.22 -3.93
CA ARG A 149 1.03 -14.43 -5.11
C ARG A 149 -0.43 -14.63 -5.48
N ARG A 150 -0.94 -15.87 -5.48
CA ARG A 150 -2.34 -16.19 -5.80
C ARG A 150 -3.30 -15.56 -4.79
N TRP A 151 -3.01 -15.71 -3.49
CA TRP A 151 -3.81 -15.10 -2.43
C TRP A 151 -3.82 -13.58 -2.50
N MET A 152 -2.64 -12.94 -2.63
CA MET A 152 -2.55 -11.48 -2.75
C MET A 152 -3.20 -10.96 -4.03
N THR A 153 -3.16 -11.72 -5.14
CA THR A 153 -3.87 -11.37 -6.37
C THR A 153 -5.38 -11.34 -6.14
N PHE A 154 -5.93 -12.39 -5.54
CA PHE A 154 -7.36 -12.46 -5.24
C PHE A 154 -7.78 -11.33 -4.30
N TYR A 155 -7.06 -11.21 -3.18
CA TYR A 155 -7.30 -10.22 -2.15
C TYR A 155 -7.27 -8.78 -2.69
N LEU A 156 -6.17 -8.37 -3.33
CA LEU A 156 -6.01 -6.99 -3.78
C LEU A 156 -6.95 -6.63 -4.95
N ARG A 157 -7.35 -7.61 -5.78
CA ARG A 157 -8.36 -7.37 -6.83
C ARG A 157 -9.75 -7.19 -6.23
N PHE A 158 -10.09 -7.96 -5.20
CA PHE A 158 -11.32 -7.78 -4.45
C PHE A 158 -11.35 -6.39 -3.81
N LEU A 159 -10.28 -6.02 -3.09
CA LEU A 159 -10.09 -4.69 -2.51
C LEU A 159 -10.28 -3.58 -3.55
N LEU A 160 -9.61 -3.66 -4.69
CA LEU A 160 -9.71 -2.65 -5.75
C LEU A 160 -11.13 -2.50 -6.29
N ARG A 161 -11.88 -3.61 -6.38
CA ARG A 161 -13.29 -3.60 -6.83
C ARG A 161 -14.20 -2.89 -5.84
N VAL A 162 -13.92 -3.01 -4.54
CA VAL A 162 -14.65 -2.31 -3.48
C VAL A 162 -14.34 -0.82 -3.52
N LEU A 163 -13.07 -0.43 -3.68
CA LEU A 163 -12.63 0.97 -3.69
C LEU A 163 -13.05 1.75 -4.94
N ASN A 164 -13.16 1.07 -6.08
CA ASN A 164 -13.52 1.67 -7.37
C ASN A 164 -14.73 0.97 -8.00
N PRO A 165 -15.94 1.15 -7.46
CA PRO A 165 -17.14 0.47 -7.95
C PRO A 165 -17.50 0.86 -9.40
N VAL A 166 -17.15 2.07 -9.84
CA VAL A 166 -17.29 2.53 -11.24
C VAL A 166 -16.15 1.99 -12.13
N GLY A 167 -14.98 1.71 -11.56
CA GLY A 167 -13.81 1.14 -12.24
C GLY A 167 -13.89 -0.36 -12.54
N LYS A 168 -15.02 -1.03 -12.24
CA LYS A 168 -15.25 -2.46 -12.49
C LYS A 168 -14.93 -2.90 -13.94
N GLN A 169 -15.16 -2.01 -14.92
CA GLN A 169 -14.89 -2.27 -16.34
C GLN A 169 -13.38 -2.35 -16.65
N ARG A 170 -12.53 -1.50 -16.05
CA ARG A 170 -11.07 -1.52 -16.25
C ARG A 170 -10.40 -2.72 -15.59
N VAL A 171 -10.89 -3.18 -14.43
CA VAL A 171 -10.40 -4.43 -13.79
C VAL A 171 -10.63 -5.63 -14.72
N LYS A 172 -11.77 -5.69 -15.43
CA LYS A 172 -12.05 -6.74 -16.42
C LYS A 172 -11.19 -6.63 -17.68
N GLN A 173 -10.88 -5.41 -18.15
CA GLN A 173 -10.15 -5.19 -19.41
C GLN A 173 -8.62 -5.29 -19.28
N ASN A 174 -8.05 -5.15 -18.07
CA ASN A 174 -6.60 -5.22 -17.84
C ASN A 174 -6.21 -6.15 -16.67
N THR A 175 -7.01 -7.17 -16.37
CA THR A 175 -6.75 -8.17 -15.31
C THR A 175 -5.35 -8.79 -15.44
N ALA A 176 -4.87 -9.03 -16.66
CA ALA A 176 -3.52 -9.58 -16.90
C ALA A 176 -2.39 -8.65 -16.39
N LYS A 177 -2.63 -7.34 -16.28
CA LYS A 177 -1.67 -6.34 -15.78
C LYS A 177 -1.79 -6.12 -14.27
N LEU A 178 -2.85 -6.60 -13.64
CA LEU A 178 -3.05 -6.58 -12.18
C LEU A 178 -2.37 -7.79 -11.54
N VAL A 179 -1.04 -7.76 -11.52
CA VAL A 179 -0.19 -8.75 -10.85
C VAL A 179 0.42 -8.10 -9.62
N PRO A 180 0.32 -8.71 -8.43
CA PRO A 180 0.87 -8.09 -7.23
C PRO A 180 2.39 -8.15 -7.26
N MET A 181 2.99 -6.99 -7.00
CA MET A 181 4.43 -6.83 -6.87
C MET A 181 4.75 -6.39 -5.44
N MET A 182 5.89 -6.86 -4.95
CA MET A 182 6.47 -6.34 -3.72
C MET A 182 7.24 -5.07 -4.04
N LEU A 183 6.94 -4.01 -3.29
CA LEU A 183 7.71 -2.77 -3.26
C LEU A 183 8.82 -2.93 -2.26
N LEU A 184 10.00 -2.43 -2.61
CA LEU A 184 11.14 -2.37 -1.70
C LEU A 184 11.88 -1.05 -1.86
N MET A 185 12.33 -0.48 -0.75
CA MET A 185 13.21 0.69 -0.72
C MET A 185 14.00 0.62 0.58
N SER A 186 15.33 0.56 0.50
CA SER A 186 16.16 0.61 1.71
C SER A 186 15.93 1.90 2.49
N ARG A 187 16.28 1.89 3.79
CA ARG A 187 16.21 3.09 4.62
C ARG A 187 17.13 4.20 4.07
N GLU A 188 18.32 3.84 3.63
CA GLU A 188 19.32 4.77 3.06
C GLU A 188 18.78 5.43 1.79
N SER A 189 18.19 4.63 0.88
CA SER A 189 17.58 5.14 -0.35
C SER A 189 16.38 6.04 -0.06
N LEU A 190 15.58 5.72 0.96
CA LEU A 190 14.48 6.58 1.42
C LEU A 190 15.02 7.96 1.85
N ILE A 191 15.99 7.97 2.77
CA ILE A 191 16.56 9.20 3.32
C ILE A 191 17.20 10.02 2.20
N HIS A 192 18.04 9.40 1.38
CA HIS A 192 18.73 10.10 0.29
C HIS A 192 17.74 10.75 -0.69
N ARG A 193 16.62 10.08 -0.99
CA ARG A 193 15.63 10.55 -1.96
C ARG A 193 14.72 11.66 -1.44
N TYR A 194 14.41 11.64 -0.15
CA TYR A 194 13.35 12.46 0.43
C TYR A 194 13.83 13.42 1.52
N ARG A 195 15.11 13.39 1.87
CA ARG A 195 15.74 14.42 2.69
C ARG A 195 15.47 15.77 2.03
N LYS A 196 14.81 16.67 2.76
CA LYS A 196 14.76 18.07 2.37
C LYS A 196 16.15 18.65 2.62
N GLU A 197 16.82 19.12 1.58
CA GLU A 197 17.91 20.06 1.78
C GLU A 197 17.29 21.28 2.49
N VAL A 198 17.73 21.54 3.71
CA VAL A 198 17.52 22.83 4.33
C VAL A 198 18.36 23.79 3.49
N MET A 199 17.74 24.51 2.56
CA MET A 199 18.36 25.71 2.02
C MET A 199 18.48 26.68 3.19
N LEU A 200 19.70 26.80 3.71
CA LEU A 200 20.11 27.82 4.68
C LEU A 200 20.01 29.21 4.03
#